data_AF-A0A485M702-F1
#
_entry.id   AF-A0A485M702-F1
#
_cell.length_a   1.000
_cell.length_b   1.000
_cell.length_c   1.000
_cell.angle_alpha   90.00
_cell.angle_beta   90.00
_cell.angle_gamma   90.00
#
_symmetry.space_group_name_H-M   'P 1'
#
loop_
_entity.id
_entity.type
_entity.pdbx_description
1 polymer ?
#
loop_
_entity_poly.entity_id
_entity_poly.type
_entity_poly.pdbx_seq_one_letter_code
_entity_poly.pdbx_strand_id
1 'polypeptide(L)'
;MRRLIRILKPSPFKMGCLVVVASCMLFYSFGLNKPALLSSLDNQLTSAMFRWRGPADTTGEIVIVDIDEKSLKTMGQWPWPRDRMARLVESVHEAGARIIGIDIVFAEKDRTSLAGHLDTLSSVLSGKGIELGQSLRDIVSEDELDHDLILGRTVAEAPVVLGYVFQLEDDGLKNASNRPLPWWSARS
;
A
#
# COMPACT_ATOMS: atom_id res chain seq x y z
N MET A 1 41.13 -4.61 48.86
CA MET A 1 41.13 -3.30 48.13
C MET A 1 42.30 -3.08 47.16
N ARG A 2 43.53 -3.57 47.40
CA ARG A 2 44.69 -3.34 46.49
C ARG A 2 44.66 -4.07 45.13
N ARG A 3 43.90 -5.16 44.97
CA ARG A 3 43.80 -5.91 43.70
C ARG A 3 42.88 -5.25 42.65
N LEU A 4 41.87 -4.49 43.08
CA LEU A 4 40.96 -3.78 42.17
C LEU A 4 41.67 -2.65 41.42
N ILE A 5 42.59 -1.94 42.09
CA ILE A 5 43.32 -0.79 41.55
C ILE A 5 44.32 -1.21 40.45
N ARG A 6 44.80 -2.46 40.47
CA ARG A 6 45.75 -2.98 39.47
C ARG A 6 45.08 -3.28 38.12
N ILE A 7 43.78 -3.57 38.13
CA ILE A 7 42.98 -3.84 36.92
C ILE A 7 42.70 -2.54 36.14
N LEU A 8 42.71 -1.39 36.83
CA LEU A 8 42.50 -0.04 36.28
C LEU A 8 43.74 0.62 35.64
N LYS A 9 44.89 -0.07 35.55
CA LYS A 9 46.03 0.49 34.80
C LYS A 9 45.67 0.58 33.30
N PRO A 10 45.66 1.78 32.69
CA PRO A 10 45.28 1.94 31.29
C PRO A 10 46.34 1.28 30.41
N SER A 11 45.92 0.23 29.71
CA SER A 11 46.68 -0.36 28.61
C SER A 11 46.00 0.08 27.31
N PRO A 12 46.75 0.31 26.22
CA PRO A 12 46.17 0.68 24.92
C PRO A 12 45.01 -0.25 24.50
N PHE A 13 45.13 -1.55 24.79
CA PHE A 13 44.09 -2.54 24.51
C PHE A 13 42.81 -2.33 25.33
N LYS A 14 42.93 -2.07 26.63
CA LYS A 14 41.78 -1.81 27.51
C LYS A 14 41.09 -0.50 27.16
N MET A 15 41.86 0.50 26.74
CA MET A 15 41.35 1.78 26.31
C MET A 15 40.56 1.65 25.00
N GLY A 16 41.07 0.88 24.04
CA GLY A 16 40.34 0.53 22.82
C GLY A 16 39.02 -0.18 23.11
N CYS A 17 39.04 -1.19 23.99
CA CYS A 17 37.82 -1.91 24.39
C CYS A 17 36.80 -1.00 25.07
N LEU A 18 37.25 -0.08 25.94
CA LEU A 18 36.38 0.89 26.60
C LEU A 18 35.74 1.87 25.61
N VAL A 19 36.49 2.34 24.62
CA VAL A 19 35.96 3.20 23.54
C VAL A 19 34.89 2.48 22.74
N VAL A 20 35.13 1.22 22.34
CA VAL A 20 34.15 0.43 21.60
C VAL A 20 32.88 0.21 22.41
N VAL A 21 33.01 -0.15 23.70
CA VAL A 21 31.84 -0.32 24.59
C VAL A 21 31.08 0.99 24.77
N ALA A 22 31.79 2.12 24.92
CA ALA A 22 31.16 3.44 25.00
C ALA A 22 30.42 3.80 23.71
N SER A 23 30.99 3.52 22.53
CA SER A 23 30.32 3.72 21.24
C SER A 23 29.07 2.85 21.09
N CYS A 24 29.12 1.57 21.51
CA CYS A 24 27.96 0.68 21.51
C CYS A 24 26.87 1.13 22.49
N MET A 25 27.25 1.58 23.70
CA MET A 25 26.31 2.15 24.67
C MET A 25 25.67 3.43 24.16
N LEU A 26 26.44 4.29 23.50
CA LEU A 26 25.95 5.53 22.93
C LEU A 26 24.98 5.25 21.77
N PHE A 27 25.32 4.31 20.88
CA PHE A 27 24.41 3.82 19.84
C PHE A 27 23.13 3.23 20.43
N TYR A 28 23.23 2.38 21.45
CA TYR A 28 22.08 1.79 22.14
C TYR A 28 21.22 2.84 22.85
N SER A 29 21.85 3.87 23.44
CA SER A 29 21.16 4.96 24.15
C SER A 29 20.31 5.83 23.23
N PHE A 30 20.68 5.97 21.96
CA PHE A 30 19.88 6.68 20.96
C PHE A 30 18.83 5.76 20.29
N GLY A 31 18.93 4.44 20.47
CA GLY A 31 18.02 3.46 19.90
C GLY A 31 17.99 3.50 18.36
N LEU A 32 16.85 3.13 17.77
CA LEU A 32 16.61 3.22 16.32
C LEU A 32 16.34 4.66 15.84
N ASN A 33 16.19 5.61 16.75
CA ASN A 33 15.85 7.00 16.43
C ASN A 33 17.13 7.85 16.31
N LYS A 34 17.52 8.17 15.08
CA LYS A 34 18.64 9.11 14.83
C LYS A 34 18.37 10.43 15.56
N PRO A 35 19.31 10.96 16.38
CA PRO A 35 19.12 12.27 17.01
C PRO A 35 18.92 13.35 15.94
N ALA A 36 18.06 14.33 16.22
CA ALA A 36 17.56 15.30 15.24
C ALA A 36 18.67 16.07 14.49
N LEU A 37 19.82 16.27 15.14
CA LEU A 37 20.99 16.90 14.51
C LEU A 37 21.57 16.01 13.40
N LEU A 38 21.72 14.70 13.66
CA LEU A 38 22.27 13.77 12.68
C LEU A 38 21.32 13.57 11.49
N SER A 39 20.00 13.51 11.72
CA SER A 39 19.04 13.40 10.61
C SER A 39 19.01 14.68 9.75
N SER A 40 19.14 15.86 10.35
CA SER A 40 19.25 17.12 9.60
C SER A 40 20.51 17.17 8.74
N LEU A 41 21.67 16.77 9.28
CA LEU A 41 22.91 16.66 8.52
C LEU A 41 22.80 15.64 7.39
N ASP A 42 22.26 14.46 7.67
CA ASP A 42 22.04 13.38 6.69
C ASP A 42 21.14 13.86 5.52
N ASN A 43 20.04 14.55 5.84
CA ASN A 43 19.13 15.12 4.84
C ASN A 43 19.81 16.20 3.99
N GLN A 44 20.62 17.07 4.60
CA GLN A 44 21.36 18.11 3.88
C GLN A 44 22.43 17.51 2.95
N LEU A 45 23.19 16.52 3.43
CA LEU A 45 24.17 15.79 2.63
C LEU A 45 23.49 15.09 1.46
N THR A 46 22.40 14.38 1.72
CA THR A 46 21.58 13.72 0.71
C THR A 46 21.06 14.69 -0.34
N SER A 47 20.53 15.84 0.10
CA SER A 47 20.08 16.91 -0.79
C SER A 47 21.23 17.47 -1.64
N ALA A 48 22.42 17.66 -1.06
CA ALA A 48 23.60 18.12 -1.77
C ALA A 48 24.07 17.09 -2.82
N MET A 49 24.06 15.80 -2.46
CA MET A 49 24.38 14.71 -3.39
C MET A 49 23.42 14.69 -4.59
N PHE A 50 22.11 14.84 -4.37
CA PHE A 50 21.13 14.92 -5.47
C PHE A 50 21.37 16.13 -6.38
N ARG A 51 21.67 17.30 -5.81
CA ARG A 51 21.99 18.49 -6.60
C ARG A 51 23.29 18.33 -7.39
N TRP A 52 24.32 17.72 -6.80
CA TRP A 52 25.61 17.50 -7.45
C TRP A 52 25.54 16.45 -8.55
N ARG A 53 24.77 15.37 -8.34
CA ARG A 53 24.50 14.37 -9.38
C ARG A 53 23.81 14.99 -10.59
N GLY A 54 22.99 16.02 -10.37
CA GLY A 54 22.20 16.68 -11.41
C GLY A 54 20.95 15.89 -11.82
N PRO A 55 20.17 16.41 -12.78
CA PRO A 55 19.03 15.71 -13.36
C PRO A 55 19.49 14.38 -13.96
N ALA A 56 18.75 13.30 -13.72
CA ALA A 56 18.89 12.09 -14.52
C ALA A 56 17.95 12.20 -15.72
N ASP A 57 18.45 11.87 -16.90
CA ASP A 57 17.59 11.67 -18.06
C ASP A 57 16.67 10.48 -17.79
N THR A 58 15.38 10.66 -18.08
CA THR A 58 14.43 9.56 -17.98
C THR A 58 14.59 8.67 -19.21
N THR A 59 14.55 7.36 -19.03
CA THR A 59 14.58 6.41 -20.16
C THR A 59 13.32 6.49 -21.02
N GLY A 60 12.26 7.16 -20.52
CA GLY A 60 10.95 7.21 -21.17
C GLY A 60 10.17 5.90 -21.11
N GLU A 61 10.71 4.88 -20.45
CA GLU A 61 10.12 3.53 -20.38
C GLU A 61 9.08 3.38 -19.27
N ILE A 62 9.08 4.31 -18.30
CA ILE A 62 8.17 4.30 -17.15
C ILE A 62 7.32 5.56 -17.21
N VAL A 63 6.00 5.36 -17.19
CA VAL A 63 5.01 6.42 -17.10
C VAL A 63 4.29 6.27 -15.76
N ILE A 64 4.21 7.37 -15.01
CA ILE A 64 3.47 7.43 -13.75
C ILE A 64 2.14 8.12 -14.03
N VAL A 65 1.04 7.43 -13.71
CA VAL A 65 -0.32 7.98 -13.77
C VAL A 65 -0.72 8.34 -12.35
N ASP A 66 -0.74 9.64 -12.06
CA ASP A 66 -1.06 10.16 -10.73
C ASP A 66 -2.54 10.62 -10.65
N ILE A 67 -3.14 10.49 -9.47
CA ILE A 67 -4.48 10.99 -9.17
C ILE A 67 -4.32 12.30 -8.41
N ASP A 68 -4.14 13.37 -9.17
CA ASP A 68 -3.89 14.71 -8.64
C ASP A 68 -5.18 15.51 -8.40
N GLU A 69 -5.03 16.66 -7.74
CA GLU A 69 -6.15 17.58 -7.45
C GLU A 69 -6.87 18.04 -8.73
N LYS A 70 -6.16 18.18 -9.86
CA LYS A 70 -6.77 18.56 -11.14
C LYS A 70 -7.68 17.44 -11.67
N SER A 71 -7.22 16.21 -11.56
CA SER A 71 -7.98 15.00 -11.91
C SER A 71 -9.21 14.88 -11.01
N LEU A 72 -9.07 15.06 -9.70
CA LEU A 72 -10.19 15.02 -8.76
C LEU A 72 -11.22 16.13 -9.00
N LYS A 73 -10.78 17.34 -9.37
CA LYS A 73 -11.71 18.42 -9.76
C LYS A 73 -12.53 18.10 -11.00
N THR A 74 -11.96 17.36 -11.94
CA THR A 74 -12.60 17.04 -13.23
C THR A 74 -13.45 15.78 -13.14
N MET A 75 -12.92 14.75 -12.47
CA MET A 75 -13.49 13.41 -12.41
C MET A 75 -14.37 13.22 -11.18
N GLY A 76 -14.13 13.98 -10.11
CA GLY A 76 -14.85 13.87 -8.85
C GLY A 76 -14.01 13.23 -7.75
N GLN A 77 -14.65 13.12 -6.58
CA GLN A 77 -13.99 12.76 -5.33
C GLN A 77 -13.47 11.32 -5.31
N TRP A 78 -12.29 11.14 -4.72
CA TRP A 78 -11.73 9.83 -4.36
C TRP A 78 -12.42 9.24 -3.10
N PRO A 79 -12.61 7.92 -2.97
CA PRO A 79 -12.27 6.85 -3.91
C PRO A 79 -13.19 6.79 -5.11
N TRP A 80 -12.61 6.58 -6.29
CA TRP A 80 -13.38 6.39 -7.51
C TRP A 80 -14.05 5.00 -7.54
N PRO A 81 -15.22 4.90 -8.20
CA PRO A 81 -15.85 3.63 -8.54
C PRO A 81 -14.92 2.66 -9.29
N ARG A 82 -15.15 1.35 -9.14
CA ARG A 82 -14.31 0.31 -9.73
C ARG A 82 -14.46 0.22 -11.24
N ASP A 83 -15.62 0.55 -11.80
CA ASP A 83 -15.84 0.65 -13.25
C ASP A 83 -14.95 1.74 -13.88
N ARG A 84 -14.74 2.84 -13.15
CA ARG A 84 -13.83 3.91 -13.58
C ARG A 84 -12.37 3.47 -13.52
N MET A 85 -11.99 2.76 -12.46
CA MET A 85 -10.66 2.18 -12.36
C MET A 85 -10.41 1.18 -13.50
N ALA A 86 -11.43 0.41 -13.90
CA ALA A 86 -11.36 -0.51 -15.02
C ALA A 86 -11.08 0.24 -16.33
N ARG A 87 -11.87 1.28 -16.65
CA ARG A 87 -11.63 2.11 -17.85
C ARG A 87 -10.25 2.76 -17.87
N LEU A 88 -9.73 3.15 -16.70
CA LEU A 88 -8.36 3.68 -16.60
C LEU A 88 -7.33 2.62 -16.97
N VAL A 89 -7.47 1.40 -16.45
CA VAL A 89 -6.58 0.27 -16.78
C VAL A 89 -6.68 -0.08 -18.26
N GLU A 90 -7.88 -0.16 -18.83
CA GLU A 90 -8.10 -0.38 -20.26
C GLU A 90 -7.39 0.68 -21.10
N SER A 91 -7.59 1.96 -20.78
CA SER A 91 -6.96 3.07 -21.50
C SER A 91 -5.42 3.00 -21.47
N VAL A 92 -4.84 2.63 -20.32
CA VAL A 92 -3.38 2.45 -20.19
C VAL A 92 -2.90 1.22 -20.95
N HIS A 93 -3.69 0.14 -20.95
CA HIS A 93 -3.38 -1.06 -21.70
C HIS A 93 -3.40 -0.81 -23.21
N GLU A 94 -4.45 -0.15 -23.71
CA GLU A 94 -4.62 0.25 -25.11
C GLU A 94 -3.52 1.22 -25.58
N ALA A 95 -2.98 2.05 -24.68
CA ALA A 95 -1.83 2.91 -24.95
C ALA A 95 -0.51 2.14 -25.15
N GLY A 96 -0.50 0.81 -24.99
CA GLY A 96 0.66 -0.05 -25.27
C GLY A 96 1.54 -0.35 -24.05
N ALA A 97 1.02 -0.19 -22.83
CA ALA A 97 1.76 -0.54 -21.62
C ALA A 97 2.09 -2.05 -21.59
N ARG A 98 3.37 -2.39 -21.45
CA ARG A 98 3.82 -3.79 -21.34
C ARG A 98 3.40 -4.45 -20.02
N ILE A 99 3.43 -3.68 -18.94
CA ILE A 99 3.05 -4.08 -17.57
C ILE A 99 2.43 -2.85 -16.90
N ILE A 100 1.36 -3.06 -16.14
CA ILE A 100 0.66 -2.02 -15.39
C ILE A 100 0.79 -2.34 -13.89
N GLY A 101 1.43 -1.46 -13.12
CA GLY A 101 1.48 -1.57 -11.66
C GLY A 101 0.41 -0.69 -11.02
N ILE A 102 -0.41 -1.24 -10.13
CA ILE A 102 -1.40 -0.48 -9.37
C ILE A 102 -0.97 -0.43 -7.91
N ASP A 103 -0.54 0.75 -7.45
CA ASP A 103 -0.19 1.01 -6.04
C ASP A 103 -1.41 1.47 -5.22
N ILE A 104 -2.51 0.72 -5.35
CA ILE A 104 -3.78 0.96 -4.64
C ILE A 104 -4.31 -0.39 -4.17
N VAL A 105 -4.79 -0.44 -2.94
CA VAL A 105 -5.35 -1.66 -2.33
C VAL A 105 -6.87 -1.60 -2.37
N PHE A 106 -7.47 -2.65 -2.92
CA PHE A 106 -8.92 -2.80 -3.05
C PHE A 106 -9.47 -3.76 -1.97
N ALA A 107 -9.42 -3.33 -0.72
CA ALA A 107 -9.76 -4.20 0.43
C ALA A 107 -11.26 -4.38 0.66
N GLU A 108 -12.07 -3.41 0.22
CA GLU A 108 -13.52 -3.40 0.41
C GLU A 108 -14.23 -3.42 -0.94
N LYS A 109 -15.48 -3.93 -0.93
CA LYS A 109 -16.39 -3.91 -2.08
C LYS A 109 -16.70 -2.48 -2.52
N ASP A 110 -17.01 -2.31 -3.80
CA ASP A 110 -17.47 -1.02 -4.31
C ASP A 110 -18.81 -0.60 -3.69
N ARG A 111 -18.83 0.58 -3.07
CA ARG A 111 -20.03 1.20 -2.49
C ARG A 111 -20.97 1.81 -3.53
N THR A 112 -20.52 1.92 -4.78
CA THR A 112 -21.26 2.59 -5.86
C THR A 112 -21.89 1.60 -6.85
N SER A 113 -21.55 0.32 -6.73
CA SER A 113 -22.12 -0.77 -7.53
C SER A 113 -23.62 -0.93 -7.22
N LEU A 114 -24.45 -0.96 -8.26
CA LEU A 114 -25.90 -1.13 -8.11
C LEU A 114 -26.26 -2.51 -7.56
N ALA A 115 -25.49 -3.54 -7.94
CA ALA A 115 -25.68 -4.91 -7.47
C ALA A 115 -25.64 -4.99 -5.93
N GLY A 116 -24.75 -4.22 -5.29
CA GLY A 116 -24.61 -4.18 -3.83
C GLY A 116 -25.78 -3.53 -3.09
N HIS A 117 -26.60 -2.72 -3.76
CA HIS A 117 -27.73 -1.98 -3.15
C HIS A 117 -29.11 -2.58 -3.45
N LEU A 118 -29.17 -3.63 -4.27
CA LEU A 118 -30.42 -4.28 -4.67
C LEU A 118 -31.24 -4.78 -3.47
N ASP A 119 -30.59 -5.39 -2.49
CA ASP A 119 -31.27 -5.93 -1.31
C ASP A 119 -31.92 -4.81 -0.48
N THR A 120 -31.17 -3.74 -0.24
CA THR A 120 -31.68 -2.57 0.47
C THR A 120 -32.84 -1.92 -0.29
N LEU A 121 -32.68 -1.70 -1.59
CA LEU A 121 -33.74 -1.12 -2.42
C LEU A 121 -35.00 -2.01 -2.40
N SER A 122 -34.83 -3.32 -2.51
CA SER A 122 -35.95 -4.27 -2.48
C SER A 122 -36.70 -4.25 -1.16
N SER A 123 -36.02 -4.12 -0.03
CA SER A 123 -36.66 -4.02 1.28
C SER A 123 -37.50 -2.73 1.42
N VAL A 124 -36.99 -1.60 0.92
CA VAL A 124 -37.67 -0.30 0.97
C VAL A 124 -38.91 -0.28 0.07
N LEU A 125 -38.80 -0.85 -1.14
CA LEU A 125 -39.93 -0.91 -2.06
C LEU A 125 -41.03 -1.85 -1.56
N SER A 126 -40.68 -3.02 -1.04
CA SER A 126 -41.63 -3.94 -0.42
C SER A 126 -42.40 -3.29 0.74
N GLY A 127 -41.72 -2.48 1.56
CA GLY A 127 -42.37 -1.71 2.63
C GLY A 127 -43.34 -0.62 2.15
N LYS A 128 -43.26 -0.23 0.87
CA LYS A 128 -44.19 0.71 0.20
C LYS A 128 -45.23 -0.01 -0.68
N GLY A 129 -45.27 -1.34 -0.66
CA GLY A 129 -46.15 -2.14 -1.51
C GLY A 129 -45.76 -2.16 -2.99
N ILE A 130 -44.50 -1.83 -3.30
CA ILE A 130 -43.94 -1.86 -4.66
C ILE A 130 -43.04 -3.09 -4.75
N GLU A 131 -43.37 -4.03 -5.64
CA GLU A 131 -42.50 -5.17 -5.91
C GLU A 131 -41.48 -4.82 -6.99
N LEU A 132 -40.20 -5.06 -6.70
CA LEU A 132 -39.14 -5.03 -7.71
C LEU A 132 -39.39 -6.18 -8.68
N GLY A 133 -39.81 -5.85 -9.90
CA GLY A 133 -40.05 -6.83 -10.96
C GLY A 133 -38.81 -7.69 -11.21
N GLN A 134 -39.02 -8.97 -11.48
CA GLN A 134 -37.95 -9.95 -11.68
C GLN A 134 -36.99 -9.54 -12.81
N SER A 135 -37.51 -8.94 -13.88
CA SER A 135 -36.70 -8.40 -14.99
C SER A 135 -35.70 -7.33 -14.56
N LEU A 136 -36.03 -6.48 -13.57
CA LEU A 136 -35.08 -5.49 -13.05
C LEU A 136 -34.01 -6.15 -12.18
N ARG A 137 -34.37 -7.20 -11.43
CA ARG A 137 -33.37 -7.97 -10.68
C ARG A 137 -32.41 -8.65 -11.62
N ASP A 138 -32.92 -9.24 -12.70
CA ASP A 138 -32.09 -9.92 -13.68
C ASP A 138 -31.10 -8.95 -14.34
N ILE A 139 -31.57 -7.78 -14.78
CA ILE A 139 -30.71 -6.72 -15.37
C ILE A 139 -29.65 -6.25 -14.38
N VAL A 140 -30.01 -5.94 -13.12
CA VAL A 140 -29.04 -5.41 -12.14
C VAL A 140 -28.11 -6.51 -11.60
N SER A 141 -28.50 -7.76 -11.75
CA SER A 141 -27.62 -8.91 -11.47
C SER A 141 -26.73 -9.27 -12.66
N GLU A 142 -26.83 -8.56 -13.78
CA GLU A 142 -25.87 -8.72 -14.87
C GLU A 142 -24.49 -8.26 -14.41
N ASP A 143 -23.48 -9.05 -14.77
CA ASP A 143 -22.07 -8.77 -14.48
C ASP A 143 -21.63 -7.38 -14.97
N GLU A 144 -22.34 -6.79 -15.95
CA GLU A 144 -22.09 -5.44 -16.48
C GLU A 144 -22.41 -4.31 -15.48
N LEU A 145 -23.16 -4.57 -14.41
CA LEU A 145 -23.50 -3.59 -13.38
C LEU A 145 -22.79 -3.82 -12.05
N ASP A 146 -22.00 -4.90 -11.92
CA ASP A 146 -21.11 -5.12 -10.79
C ASP A 146 -19.71 -4.55 -11.09
N HIS A 147 -19.43 -3.38 -10.54
CA HIS A 147 -18.17 -2.69 -10.77
C HIS A 147 -16.93 -3.49 -10.30
N ASP A 148 -17.05 -4.31 -9.25
CA ASP A 148 -15.94 -5.15 -8.78
C ASP A 148 -15.63 -6.26 -9.80
N LEU A 149 -16.66 -6.85 -10.42
CA LEU A 149 -16.48 -7.83 -11.49
C LEU A 149 -15.88 -7.20 -12.75
N ILE A 150 -16.33 -6.00 -13.13
CA ILE A 150 -15.79 -5.25 -14.28
C ILE A 150 -14.29 -5.01 -14.09
N LEU A 151 -13.87 -4.50 -12.92
CA LEU A 151 -12.44 -4.30 -12.65
C LEU A 151 -11.69 -5.63 -12.58
N GLY A 152 -12.25 -6.64 -11.94
CA GLY A 152 -11.64 -7.97 -11.82
C GLY A 152 -11.34 -8.59 -13.18
N ARG A 153 -12.29 -8.49 -14.12
CA ARG A 153 -12.11 -8.95 -15.50
C ARG A 153 -11.03 -8.16 -16.23
N THR A 154 -11.09 -6.83 -16.14
CA THR A 154 -10.12 -5.94 -16.79
C THR A 154 -8.69 -6.23 -16.34
N VAL A 155 -8.50 -6.44 -15.03
CA VAL A 155 -7.20 -6.77 -14.42
C VAL A 155 -6.74 -8.18 -14.82
N ALA A 156 -7.66 -9.12 -15.05
CA ALA A 156 -7.33 -10.45 -15.53
C ALA A 156 -6.95 -10.49 -17.02
N GLU A 157 -7.51 -9.60 -17.83
CA GLU A 157 -7.27 -9.52 -19.28
C GLU A 157 -6.01 -8.68 -19.62
N ALA A 158 -5.68 -7.67 -18.82
CA ALA A 158 -4.50 -6.83 -18.99
C ALA A 158 -3.28 -7.31 -18.14
N PRO A 159 -2.02 -6.98 -18.52
CA PRO A 159 -0.83 -7.37 -17.76
C PRO A 159 -0.66 -6.51 -16.49
N VAL A 160 -1.56 -6.68 -15.53
CA VAL A 160 -1.67 -5.87 -14.31
C VAL A 160 -1.06 -6.59 -13.11
N VAL A 161 -0.31 -5.85 -12.30
CA VAL A 161 0.18 -6.25 -10.99
C VAL A 161 -0.50 -5.39 -9.93
N LEU A 162 -1.28 -6.04 -9.06
CA LEU A 162 -1.98 -5.38 -7.96
C LEU A 162 -1.08 -5.22 -6.74
N GLY A 163 -1.31 -4.14 -5.99
CA GLY A 163 -0.73 -3.95 -4.67
C GLY A 163 -1.17 -5.03 -3.69
N TYR A 164 -0.22 -5.52 -2.88
CA TYR A 164 -0.47 -6.47 -1.81
C TYR A 164 -0.05 -5.88 -0.47
N VAL A 165 -0.91 -5.99 0.55
CA VAL A 165 -0.60 -5.52 1.90
C VAL A 165 0.01 -6.66 2.70
N PHE A 166 1.27 -6.49 3.10
CA PHE A 166 1.92 -7.39 4.04
C PHE A 166 1.47 -7.07 5.46
N GLN A 167 0.77 -8.01 6.08
CA GLN A 167 0.46 -7.95 7.49
C GLN A 167 1.47 -8.79 8.26
N LEU A 168 2.41 -8.14 8.92
CA LEU A 168 3.51 -8.78 9.66
C LEU A 168 3.13 -9.13 11.10
N GLU A 169 2.10 -8.48 11.64
CA GLU A 169 1.61 -8.66 13.02
C GLU A 169 0.12 -9.01 13.02
N ASP A 170 -0.29 -9.88 13.95
CA ASP A 170 -1.69 -10.23 14.15
C ASP A 170 -2.41 -9.06 14.83
N ASP A 171 -3.34 -8.43 14.11
CA ASP A 171 -4.12 -7.31 14.63
C ASP A 171 -5.36 -7.77 15.41
N GLY A 172 -5.60 -9.08 15.49
CA GLY A 172 -6.78 -9.66 16.15
C GLY A 172 -8.10 -9.41 15.40
N LEU A 173 -8.05 -8.82 14.20
CA LEU A 173 -9.24 -8.48 13.41
C LEU A 173 -9.57 -9.56 12.36
N LYS A 174 -8.63 -10.46 12.03
CA LYS A 174 -8.79 -11.48 10.99
C LYS A 174 -8.86 -12.91 11.57
N ASN A 175 -9.99 -13.57 11.34
CA ASN A 175 -10.15 -15.01 11.60
C ASN A 175 -9.25 -15.84 10.66
N ALA A 176 -8.83 -17.04 11.09
CA ALA A 176 -7.98 -17.94 10.31
C ALA A 176 -8.54 -18.30 8.91
N SER A 177 -9.86 -18.18 8.72
CA SER A 177 -10.55 -18.38 7.43
C SER A 177 -10.43 -17.19 6.46
N ASN A 178 -10.08 -15.99 6.95
CA ASN A 178 -10.02 -14.74 6.18
C ASN A 178 -8.57 -14.32 5.81
N ARG A 179 -7.57 -15.18 6.04
CA ARG A 179 -6.18 -14.88 5.69
C ARG A 179 -5.96 -15.15 4.19
N PRO A 180 -5.57 -14.16 3.37
CA PRO A 180 -5.22 -14.42 1.97
C PRO A 180 -4.00 -15.34 1.87
N LEU A 181 -4.03 -16.26 0.90
CA LEU A 181 -2.94 -17.18 0.54
C LEU A 181 -1.66 -16.41 0.10
N PRO A 182 -0.45 -17.02 0.21
CA PRO A 182 -0.21 -18.42 0.53
C PRO A 182 0.16 -18.62 2.00
N TRP A 183 -0.72 -19.30 2.74
CA TRP A 183 -0.41 -19.92 4.02
C TRP A 183 0.49 -21.13 3.71
N TRP A 184 1.76 -21.16 4.09
CA TRP A 184 2.56 -22.40 3.99
C TRP A 184 2.53 -23.22 5.29
N SER A 185 1.60 -22.93 6.21
CA SER A 185 1.60 -23.50 7.57
C SER A 185 0.38 -24.36 7.96
N ALA A 186 -0.49 -24.81 7.06
CA ALA A 186 -1.49 -25.84 7.44
C ALA A 186 -0.91 -27.26 7.30
N ARG A 187 0.23 -27.47 7.97
CA ARG A 187 0.73 -28.79 8.34
C ARG A 187 1.33 -28.73 9.73
N SER A 188 0.48 -29.02 10.72
CA SER A 188 0.76 -29.84 11.91
C SER A 188 -0.56 -30.10 12.63
#